data_AF-A0A2P8DTX6-F1
#
_entry.id   AF-A0A2P8DTX6-F1
#
_cell.length_a   1.000
_cell.length_b   1.000
_cell.length_c   1.000
_cell.angle_alpha   90.00
_cell.angle_beta   90.00
_cell.angle_gamma   90.00
#
_symmetry.space_group_name_H-M   'P 1'
#
loop_
_entity.id
_entity.type
_entity.pdbx_description
1 polymer ?
#
loop_
_entity_poly.entity_id
_entity_poly.type
_entity_poly.pdbx_seq_one_letter_code
_entity_poly.pdbx_strand_id
1 'polypeptide(L)'
;MPRPPRQDGGAGLIEYGAVIVLVAALFAVAATSSVGQSVTANVSAALTCLVQSSSDCEGEEPGPGAPAEPDTSDDPDTTDDPGEPAPQDPIMSAPEDEPIAESYECGSFQGLCDFGQGAGAEARDLVSDAWDGVQGTGCLVHICSNEEFRGTWAGVGDSARQVVTDPLGAIEQSWNEFTDGPQEDYANGNETRSAGRSVVLGIGSIFGLGPLRLLPEKREVPDRPGHEYLAESQSAARRGDVSSAQRNADLAEEVAQASEEAAAENPKDMGLADQAERDRRDADQAALEVRGAEAVSLMLETEIGRELNGVLNESGTTITFSNDPDLARTAYFQPGDNSIVIGRDLLDDPLGGIHLVHEAAHARRQAENANFPLVGYPRDAYLKNTLENEADAQISEFVARQELRENGTDVPLDGREQYYNERYLHWKEAWEDAPGVSPEAAEALAQTSAREDLAVAIGSMTSSKPGNPTYEEQYGGDWDAANPDGE
;
A
#
# COMPACT_ATOMS: atom_id res chain seq x y z
N MET A 1 41.23 -8.45 -21.68
CA MET A 1 39.83 -7.98 -21.63
C MET A 1 38.96 -9.15 -21.22
N PRO A 2 38.28 -9.10 -20.05
CA PRO A 2 37.33 -10.12 -19.66
C PRO A 2 36.12 -10.10 -20.61
N ARG A 3 35.59 -11.27 -20.96
CA ARG A 3 34.35 -11.37 -21.75
C ARG A 3 33.17 -10.95 -20.86
N PRO A 4 32.21 -10.17 -21.39
CA PRO A 4 31.00 -9.86 -20.65
C PRO A 4 30.25 -11.16 -20.30
N PRO A 5 29.61 -11.24 -19.12
CA PRO A 5 28.77 -12.38 -18.76
C PRO A 5 27.66 -12.54 -19.80
N ARG A 6 27.40 -13.79 -20.20
CA ARG A 6 26.24 -14.10 -21.03
C ARG A 6 25.01 -13.88 -20.15
N GLN A 7 24.10 -13.01 -20.61
CA GLN A 7 22.74 -13.01 -20.09
C GLN A 7 22.14 -14.37 -20.38
N ASP A 8 21.78 -15.10 -19.33
CA ASP A 8 20.92 -16.27 -19.44
C ASP A 8 19.54 -15.75 -19.86
N GLY A 9 19.26 -15.80 -21.15
CA GLY A 9 17.92 -15.51 -21.66
C GLY A 9 16.96 -16.52 -21.04
N GLY A 10 15.97 -16.01 -20.29
CA GLY A 10 14.92 -16.85 -19.71
C GLY A 10 14.27 -17.75 -20.75
N ALA A 11 13.68 -18.85 -20.29
CA ALA A 11 12.97 -19.81 -21.15
C ALA A 11 11.98 -19.08 -22.07
N GLY A 12 12.04 -19.36 -23.36
CA GLY A 12 11.12 -18.79 -24.34
C GLY A 12 9.74 -19.46 -24.28
N LEU A 13 8.77 -18.85 -24.97
CA LEU A 13 7.38 -19.34 -25.11
C LEU A 13 7.29 -20.83 -25.51
N ILE A 14 8.26 -21.34 -26.27
CA ILE A 14 8.30 -22.74 -26.71
C ILE A 14 8.67 -23.67 -25.54
N GLU A 15 9.63 -23.29 -24.69
CA GLU A 15 9.98 -24.07 -23.51
C GLU A 15 8.82 -24.12 -22.51
N TYR A 16 8.13 -23.00 -22.27
CA TYR A 16 6.92 -22.99 -21.42
C TYR A 16 5.79 -23.85 -22.00
N GLY A 17 5.52 -23.74 -23.31
CA GLY A 17 4.54 -24.58 -23.98
C GLY A 17 4.86 -26.08 -23.86
N ALA A 18 6.14 -26.46 -23.95
CA ALA A 18 6.57 -27.84 -23.80
C ALA A 18 6.38 -28.37 -22.36
N VAL A 19 6.63 -27.53 -21.34
CA VAL A 19 6.38 -27.89 -19.93
C VAL A 19 4.89 -28.10 -19.67
N ILE A 20 4.03 -27.20 -20.16
CA ILE A 20 2.57 -27.31 -19.98
C ILE A 20 2.04 -28.59 -20.64
N VAL A 21 2.45 -28.90 -21.87
CA VAL A 21 2.05 -30.15 -22.56
C VAL A 21 2.55 -31.38 -21.82
N LEU A 22 3.76 -31.35 -21.27
CA LEU A 22 4.32 -32.44 -20.48
C LEU A 22 3.52 -32.67 -19.19
N VAL A 23 3.17 -31.60 -18.46
CA VAL A 23 2.35 -31.67 -17.25
C VAL A 23 0.96 -32.23 -17.57
N ALA A 24 0.31 -31.72 -18.62
CA ALA A 24 -0.98 -32.24 -19.08
C ALA A 24 -0.93 -33.73 -19.46
N ALA A 25 0.15 -34.17 -20.12
CA ALA A 25 0.36 -35.57 -20.46
C ALA A 25 0.58 -36.44 -19.20
N LEU A 26 1.32 -35.95 -18.21
CA LEU A 26 1.50 -36.66 -16.93
C LEU A 26 0.18 -36.78 -16.16
N PHE A 27 -0.64 -35.73 -16.14
CA PHE A 27 -1.99 -35.78 -15.57
C PHE A 27 -2.90 -36.75 -16.31
N ALA A 28 -2.87 -36.79 -17.65
CA ALA A 28 -3.64 -37.76 -18.43
C ALA A 28 -3.21 -39.21 -18.15
N VAL A 29 -1.91 -39.46 -17.97
CA VAL A 29 -1.38 -40.77 -17.57
C VAL A 29 -1.75 -41.13 -16.14
N ALA A 30 -1.72 -40.16 -15.21
CA ALA A 30 -2.16 -40.37 -13.82
C ALA A 30 -3.65 -40.68 -13.72
N ALA A 31 -4.49 -39.99 -14.51
CA ALA A 31 -5.94 -40.18 -14.54
C ALA A 31 -6.35 -41.52 -15.18
N THR A 32 -5.56 -42.03 -16.14
CA THR A 32 -5.86 -43.29 -16.85
C THR A 32 -5.18 -44.51 -16.23
N SER A 33 -4.23 -44.32 -15.32
CA SER A 33 -3.58 -45.42 -14.59
C SER A 33 -4.29 -45.70 -13.26
N SER A 34 -4.34 -46.96 -12.85
CA SER A 34 -4.91 -47.40 -11.57
C SER A 34 -4.21 -46.80 -10.33
N VAL A 35 -3.08 -46.12 -10.53
CA VAL A 35 -2.35 -45.35 -9.51
C VAL A 35 -3.15 -44.11 -9.10
N GLY A 36 -3.88 -43.47 -10.02
CA GLY A 36 -4.69 -42.29 -9.73
C GLY A 36 -5.78 -42.55 -8.68
N GLN A 37 -6.37 -43.75 -8.66
CA GLN A 37 -7.35 -44.16 -7.65
C GLN A 37 -6.73 -44.33 -6.25
N SER A 38 -5.46 -44.73 -6.17
CA SER A 38 -4.76 -44.87 -4.89
C SER A 38 -4.36 -43.51 -4.31
N VAL A 39 -3.96 -42.56 -5.17
CA VAL A 39 -3.60 -41.20 -4.76
C VAL A 39 -4.84 -40.42 -4.33
N THR A 40 -5.92 -40.48 -5.11
CA THR A 40 -7.19 -39.81 -4.73
C THR A 40 -7.82 -40.40 -3.46
N ALA A 41 -7.71 -41.71 -3.24
CA ALA A 41 -8.17 -42.32 -1.98
C ALA A 41 -7.36 -41.86 -0.76
N ASN A 42 -6.03 -41.72 -0.89
CA ASN A 42 -5.17 -41.24 0.19
C ASN A 42 -5.36 -39.74 0.47
N VAL A 43 -5.55 -38.92 -0.58
CA VAL A 43 -5.81 -37.48 -0.44
C VAL A 43 -7.21 -37.21 0.14
N SER A 44 -8.23 -37.98 -0.29
CA SER A 44 -9.58 -37.93 0.27
C SER A 44 -9.61 -38.34 1.74
N ALA A 45 -8.86 -39.38 2.12
CA ALA A 45 -8.72 -39.81 3.52
C ALA A 45 -8.02 -38.74 4.39
N ALA A 46 -6.98 -38.10 3.87
CA ALA A 46 -6.28 -37.01 4.56
C ALA A 46 -7.19 -35.77 4.74
N LEU A 47 -7.93 -35.38 3.70
CA LEU A 47 -8.89 -34.26 3.76
C LEU A 47 -10.06 -34.55 4.71
N THR A 48 -10.54 -35.78 4.77
CA THR A 48 -11.63 -36.16 5.68
C THR A 48 -11.20 -36.07 7.16
N CYS A 49 -9.96 -36.47 7.47
CA CYS A 49 -9.41 -36.32 8.83
C CYS A 49 -9.07 -34.85 9.15
N LEU A 50 -8.75 -34.01 8.14
CA LEU A 50 -8.52 -32.58 8.34
C LEU A 50 -9.80 -31.78 8.65
N VAL A 51 -10.93 -32.18 8.04
CA VAL A 51 -12.23 -31.49 8.18
C VAL A 51 -12.98 -31.93 9.44
N GLN A 52 -12.79 -33.17 9.90
CA GLN A 52 -13.38 -33.64 11.16
C GLN A 52 -12.40 -33.39 12.30
N SER A 53 -12.47 -32.20 12.90
CA SER A 53 -11.66 -31.78 14.06
C SER A 53 -12.02 -32.57 15.34
N SER A 54 -11.79 -33.89 15.34
CA SER A 54 -11.99 -34.76 16.50
C SER A 54 -10.75 -35.64 16.72
N SER A 55 -10.36 -35.79 17.98
CA SER A 55 -9.19 -36.48 18.51
C SER A 55 -9.07 -38.00 18.22
N ASP A 56 -9.80 -38.52 17.23
CA ASP A 56 -9.89 -39.96 16.94
C ASP A 56 -8.99 -40.42 15.77
N CYS A 57 -8.08 -39.58 15.28
CA CYS A 57 -7.11 -39.97 14.24
C CYS A 57 -5.78 -40.55 14.79
N GLU A 58 -5.66 -40.84 16.09
CA GLU A 58 -4.44 -41.44 16.67
C GLU A 58 -4.59 -42.96 16.90
N GLY A 59 -3.69 -43.72 16.29
CA GLY A 59 -3.54 -45.15 16.53
C GLY A 59 -3.09 -45.45 17.96
N GLU A 60 -3.80 -46.36 18.60
CA GLU A 60 -3.58 -46.84 19.97
C GLU A 60 -2.17 -47.44 20.18
N GLU A 61 -1.41 -46.93 21.16
CA GLU A 61 -0.43 -47.72 21.92
C GLU A 61 -0.72 -47.59 23.43
N PRO A 62 -0.70 -48.70 24.22
CA PRO A 62 -1.02 -48.65 25.65
C PRO A 62 0.25 -48.56 26.52
N GLY A 63 0.28 -47.62 27.49
CA GLY A 63 1.32 -47.61 28.53
C GLY A 63 1.06 -46.62 29.68
N PRO A 64 1.50 -46.90 30.92
CA PRO A 64 0.64 -46.80 32.09
C PRO A 64 1.05 -45.75 33.15
N GLY A 65 0.06 -45.35 33.97
CA GLY A 65 0.25 -45.14 35.42
C GLY A 65 0.35 -43.70 35.91
N ALA A 66 -0.68 -43.28 36.66
CA ALA A 66 -0.73 -42.06 37.48
C ALA A 66 0.32 -42.07 38.63
N PRO A 67 0.52 -40.94 39.34
CA PRO A 67 -0.33 -40.67 40.50
C PRO A 67 -0.72 -39.19 40.70
N ALA A 68 -1.75 -39.02 41.55
CA ALA A 68 -2.49 -37.82 41.87
C ALA A 68 -1.82 -36.87 42.89
N GLU A 69 -2.15 -35.58 42.75
CA GLU A 69 -2.40 -34.48 43.73
C GLU A 69 -1.37 -34.19 44.87
N PRO A 70 -1.22 -32.91 45.27
CA PRO A 70 -2.13 -32.36 46.27
C PRO A 70 -2.57 -30.89 46.08
N ASP A 71 -3.85 -30.74 46.37
CA ASP A 71 -4.56 -29.63 47.02
C ASP A 71 -3.70 -28.78 47.99
N THR A 72 -3.70 -27.46 47.82
CA THR A 72 -3.35 -26.50 48.90
C THR A 72 -4.24 -25.27 48.80
N SER A 73 -5.20 -25.23 49.71
CA SER A 73 -5.80 -24.03 50.27
C SER A 73 -4.83 -23.42 51.28
N ASP A 74 -4.69 -22.09 51.29
CA ASP A 74 -4.71 -21.26 52.52
C ASP A 74 -4.46 -19.78 52.19
N ASP A 75 -5.49 -18.98 52.47
CA ASP A 75 -5.48 -17.53 52.70
C ASP A 75 -4.85 -17.26 54.08
N PRO A 76 -4.18 -16.11 54.36
CA PRO A 76 -4.96 -14.97 54.87
C PRO A 76 -4.40 -13.56 54.62
N ASP A 77 -5.34 -12.63 54.41
CA ASP A 77 -5.57 -11.38 55.17
C ASP A 77 -4.38 -10.43 55.45
N THR A 78 -4.35 -9.27 54.77
CA THR A 78 -3.84 -8.00 55.35
C THR A 78 -4.56 -6.77 54.76
N THR A 79 -5.50 -6.24 55.55
CA THR A 79 -5.68 -4.83 55.98
C THR A 79 -5.40 -3.64 55.04
N ASP A 80 -6.45 -2.82 54.91
CA ASP A 80 -6.51 -1.35 54.98
C ASP A 80 -5.75 -0.48 53.96
N ASP A 81 -6.47 0.02 52.94
CA ASP A 81 -6.21 1.36 52.37
C ASP A 81 -7.54 1.98 51.84
N PRO A 82 -7.89 3.25 52.18
CA PRO A 82 -9.18 3.84 51.87
C PRO A 82 -9.16 4.76 50.65
N GLY A 83 -10.12 4.58 49.74
CA GLY A 83 -10.55 5.66 48.85
C GLY A 83 -10.85 5.25 47.40
N GLU A 84 -11.85 4.39 47.19
CA GLU A 84 -12.42 4.17 45.85
C GLU A 84 -13.49 5.22 45.52
N PRO A 85 -13.38 5.91 44.37
CA PRO A 85 -14.46 6.71 43.81
C PRO A 85 -15.55 5.84 43.16
N ALA A 86 -16.74 6.42 43.03
CA ALA A 86 -18.01 5.81 42.66
C ALA A 86 -17.99 4.91 41.39
N PRO A 87 -18.86 3.89 41.31
CA PRO A 87 -18.89 2.93 40.21
C PRO A 87 -19.36 3.62 38.93
N GLN A 88 -18.54 3.52 37.88
CA GLN A 88 -18.95 3.85 36.52
C GLN A 88 -19.69 2.65 35.92
N ASP A 89 -20.82 2.92 35.29
CA ASP A 89 -21.68 1.94 34.62
C ASP A 89 -20.88 1.12 33.58
N PRO A 90 -21.21 -0.17 33.37
CA PRO A 90 -20.54 -0.99 32.38
C PRO A 90 -20.81 -0.46 30.98
N ILE A 91 -19.76 0.08 30.36
CA ILE A 91 -19.70 0.30 28.91
C ILE A 91 -19.77 -1.09 28.27
N MET A 92 -20.85 -1.36 27.55
CA MET A 92 -20.90 -2.51 26.65
C MET A 92 -19.88 -2.28 25.55
N SER A 93 -18.74 -2.97 25.63
CA SER A 93 -17.80 -3.09 24.52
C SER A 93 -18.52 -3.75 23.35
N ALA A 94 -18.44 -3.10 22.19
CA ALA A 94 -18.75 -3.74 20.92
C ALA A 94 -17.83 -4.95 20.70
N PRO A 95 -18.28 -6.01 20.02
CA PRO A 95 -17.42 -7.14 19.68
C PRO A 95 -16.24 -6.62 18.85
N GLU A 96 -15.03 -6.96 19.28
CA GLU A 96 -13.81 -6.75 18.52
C GLU A 96 -13.90 -7.62 17.27
N ASP A 97 -13.87 -6.99 16.10
CA ASP A 97 -13.74 -7.70 14.82
C ASP A 97 -12.40 -8.44 14.80
N GLU A 98 -12.46 -9.76 14.70
CA GLU A 98 -11.27 -10.60 14.58
C GLU A 98 -10.49 -10.21 13.32
N PRO A 99 -9.17 -9.95 13.42
CA PRO A 99 -8.35 -9.65 12.26
C PRO A 99 -8.37 -10.82 11.28
N ILE A 100 -8.48 -10.50 9.99
CA ILE A 100 -8.33 -11.45 8.88
C ILE A 100 -7.02 -12.20 9.12
N ALA A 101 -7.11 -13.52 9.29
CA ALA A 101 -6.03 -14.37 9.76
C ALA A 101 -4.73 -14.14 8.99
N GLU A 102 -3.74 -13.58 9.70
CA GLU A 102 -2.35 -13.55 9.27
C GLU A 102 -1.90 -14.98 8.91
N SER A 103 -1.11 -15.11 7.84
CA SER A 103 -0.59 -16.39 7.36
C SER A 103 -0.02 -17.23 8.50
N TYR A 104 -0.60 -18.41 8.74
CA TYR A 104 -0.13 -19.30 9.81
C TYR A 104 1.36 -19.64 9.62
N GLU A 105 2.19 -19.39 10.64
CA GLU A 105 3.57 -19.87 10.69
C GLU A 105 3.58 -21.37 11.00
N CYS A 106 3.75 -22.21 9.99
CA CYS A 106 3.66 -23.67 10.11
C CYS A 106 5.04 -24.34 10.32
N GLY A 107 6.02 -23.58 10.82
CA GLY A 107 7.36 -24.09 11.16
C GLY A 107 8.06 -24.79 9.98
N SER A 108 8.61 -25.99 10.20
CA SER A 108 9.36 -26.74 9.18
C SER A 108 8.53 -27.21 7.97
N PHE A 109 7.21 -26.98 7.98
CA PHE A 109 6.29 -27.35 6.89
C PHE A 109 5.73 -26.14 6.13
N GLN A 110 6.34 -24.94 6.27
CA GLN A 110 5.85 -23.69 5.69
C GLN A 110 5.40 -23.85 4.22
N GLY A 111 6.24 -24.42 3.35
CA GLY A 111 5.89 -24.57 1.93
C GLY A 111 4.69 -25.48 1.62
N LEU A 112 4.40 -26.49 2.45
CA LEU A 112 3.18 -27.31 2.31
C LEU A 112 1.96 -26.59 2.87
N CYS A 113 2.16 -25.78 3.93
CA CYS A 113 1.12 -24.98 4.53
C CYS A 113 0.67 -23.86 3.58
N ASP A 114 1.61 -23.11 3.01
CA ASP A 114 1.32 -22.06 2.04
C ASP A 114 0.63 -22.64 0.79
N PHE A 115 1.09 -23.80 0.30
CA PHE A 115 0.44 -24.50 -0.80
C PHE A 115 -1.00 -24.93 -0.43
N GLY A 116 -1.19 -25.46 0.78
CA GLY A 116 -2.50 -25.84 1.31
C GLY A 116 -3.44 -24.65 1.53
N GLN A 117 -2.91 -23.50 1.96
CA GLN A 117 -3.66 -22.25 2.09
C GLN A 117 -4.08 -21.72 0.73
N GLY A 118 -3.19 -21.72 -0.27
CA GLY A 118 -3.51 -21.33 -1.64
C GLY A 118 -4.55 -22.24 -2.28
N ALA A 119 -4.40 -23.56 -2.12
CA ALA A 119 -5.40 -24.52 -2.59
C ALA A 119 -6.72 -24.44 -1.82
N GLY A 120 -6.67 -24.16 -0.52
CA GLY A 120 -7.83 -24.08 0.37
C GLY A 120 -8.67 -22.81 0.15
N ALA A 121 -8.02 -21.67 -0.07
CA ALA A 121 -8.68 -20.42 -0.45
C ALA A 121 -9.46 -20.62 -1.75
N GLU A 122 -8.79 -21.14 -2.80
CA GLU A 122 -9.43 -21.37 -4.09
C GLU A 122 -10.53 -22.44 -4.04
N ALA A 123 -10.33 -23.50 -3.26
CA ALA A 123 -11.36 -24.53 -3.10
C ALA A 123 -12.57 -24.01 -2.33
N ARG A 124 -12.38 -23.07 -1.40
CA ARG A 124 -13.46 -22.39 -0.69
C ARG A 124 -14.23 -21.47 -1.64
N ASP A 125 -13.52 -20.67 -2.44
CA ASP A 125 -14.10 -19.79 -3.45
C ASP A 125 -14.91 -20.63 -4.47
N LEU A 126 -14.33 -21.72 -4.98
CA LEU A 126 -15.02 -22.65 -5.89
C LEU A 126 -16.26 -23.31 -5.26
N VAL A 127 -16.26 -23.53 -3.95
CA VAL A 127 -17.41 -24.09 -3.22
C VAL A 127 -18.46 -23.03 -2.92
N SER A 128 -18.11 -21.79 -2.58
CA SER A 128 -19.07 -20.69 -2.46
C SER A 128 -19.72 -20.42 -3.81
N ASP A 129 -18.94 -20.29 -4.89
CA ASP A 129 -19.46 -20.06 -6.24
C ASP A 129 -20.39 -21.18 -6.70
N ALA A 130 -20.03 -22.44 -6.41
CA ALA A 130 -20.87 -23.59 -6.72
C ALA A 130 -22.15 -23.61 -5.86
N TRP A 131 -22.06 -23.18 -4.59
CA TRP A 131 -23.20 -23.12 -3.68
C TRP A 131 -24.16 -21.97 -4.03
N ASP A 132 -23.63 -20.81 -4.39
CA ASP A 132 -24.40 -19.64 -4.82
C ASP A 132 -25.01 -19.86 -6.21
N GLY A 133 -24.29 -20.55 -7.11
CA GLY A 133 -24.84 -21.09 -8.34
C GLY A 133 -25.98 -22.10 -8.11
N VAL A 134 -25.87 -22.95 -7.09
CA VAL A 134 -26.93 -23.91 -6.70
C VAL A 134 -28.11 -23.21 -6.03
N GLN A 135 -27.90 -22.20 -5.17
CA GLN A 135 -28.98 -21.39 -4.59
C GLN A 135 -29.69 -20.57 -5.67
N GLY A 136 -28.94 -19.94 -6.57
CA GLY A 136 -29.48 -19.24 -7.75
C GLY A 136 -30.31 -20.16 -8.65
N THR A 137 -29.83 -21.38 -8.89
CA THR A 137 -30.57 -22.41 -9.66
C THR A 137 -31.80 -22.92 -8.91
N GLY A 138 -31.72 -23.06 -7.58
CA GLY A 138 -32.84 -23.43 -6.71
C GLY A 138 -33.95 -22.38 -6.70
N CYS A 139 -33.59 -21.10 -6.70
CA CYS A 139 -34.53 -19.98 -6.87
C CYS A 139 -35.15 -19.95 -8.28
N LEU A 140 -34.36 -20.24 -9.33
CA LEU A 140 -34.82 -20.31 -10.73
C LEU A 140 -35.84 -21.42 -11.01
N VAL A 141 -35.84 -22.52 -10.24
CA VAL A 141 -36.72 -23.68 -10.48
C VAL A 141 -38.02 -23.63 -9.66
N HIS A 142 -38.11 -22.80 -8.60
CA HIS A 142 -39.28 -22.85 -7.72
C HIS A 142 -40.17 -21.61 -7.67
N ILE A 143 -39.66 -20.37 -7.62
CA ILE A 143 -40.53 -19.20 -7.37
C ILE A 143 -39.86 -17.91 -7.90
N CYS A 144 -40.08 -17.51 -9.16
CA CYS A 144 -39.91 -16.11 -9.60
C CYS A 144 -40.70 -15.83 -10.90
N SER A 145 -41.32 -14.66 -10.99
CA SER A 145 -42.19 -14.22 -12.09
C SER A 145 -41.42 -13.83 -13.36
N ASN A 146 -42.10 -13.90 -14.51
CA ASN A 146 -41.61 -13.84 -15.91
C ASN A 146 -40.68 -12.69 -16.38
N GLU A 147 -40.35 -11.68 -15.56
CA GLU A 147 -39.56 -10.51 -16.02
C GLU A 147 -38.07 -10.62 -15.66
N GLU A 148 -37.72 -11.05 -14.45
CA GLU A 148 -36.33 -11.30 -14.05
C GLU A 148 -35.72 -12.49 -14.80
N PHE A 149 -36.52 -13.52 -15.10
CA PHE A 149 -36.11 -14.66 -15.91
C PHE A 149 -35.59 -14.24 -17.30
N ARG A 150 -36.17 -13.20 -17.92
CA ARG A 150 -35.70 -12.73 -19.24
C ARG A 150 -34.38 -11.96 -19.16
N GLY A 151 -34.13 -11.26 -18.06
CA GLY A 151 -32.87 -10.53 -17.83
C GLY A 151 -31.69 -11.48 -17.65
N THR A 152 -31.84 -12.51 -16.81
CA THR A 152 -30.80 -13.52 -16.59
C THR A 152 -30.48 -14.31 -17.87
N TRP A 153 -31.50 -14.68 -18.67
CA TRP A 153 -31.27 -15.37 -19.95
C TRP A 153 -30.73 -14.47 -21.06
N ALA A 154 -30.93 -13.15 -21.00
CA ALA A 154 -30.26 -12.21 -21.88
C ALA A 154 -28.74 -12.18 -21.61
N GLY A 155 -28.33 -12.16 -20.33
CA GLY A 155 -26.93 -12.26 -19.92
C GLY A 155 -26.24 -13.56 -20.38
N VAL A 156 -26.90 -14.72 -20.20
CA VAL A 156 -26.40 -16.00 -20.77
C VAL A 156 -26.28 -15.92 -22.30
N GLY A 157 -27.26 -15.28 -22.94
CA GLY A 157 -27.27 -15.08 -24.38
C GLY A 157 -26.09 -14.23 -24.88
N ASP A 158 -25.72 -13.19 -24.13
CA ASP A 158 -24.63 -12.28 -24.46
C ASP A 158 -23.26 -12.92 -24.20
N SER A 159 -23.07 -13.65 -23.09
CA SER A 159 -21.85 -14.41 -22.85
C SER A 159 -21.65 -15.55 -23.84
N ALA A 160 -22.72 -16.28 -24.19
CA ALA A 160 -22.68 -17.29 -25.25
C ALA A 160 -22.41 -16.66 -26.63
N ARG A 161 -22.90 -15.45 -26.86
CA ARG A 161 -22.61 -14.69 -28.08
C ARG A 161 -21.14 -14.28 -28.10
N GLN A 162 -20.58 -13.81 -26.99
CA GLN A 162 -19.18 -13.40 -26.88
C GLN A 162 -18.22 -14.56 -27.14
N VAL A 163 -18.50 -15.76 -26.61
CA VAL A 163 -17.72 -16.98 -26.94
C VAL A 163 -17.80 -17.33 -28.44
N VAL A 164 -18.91 -17.03 -29.11
CA VAL A 164 -19.10 -17.33 -30.55
C VAL A 164 -18.56 -16.21 -31.45
N THR A 165 -18.68 -14.95 -31.06
CA THR A 165 -18.31 -13.78 -31.87
C THR A 165 -16.88 -13.32 -31.62
N ASP A 166 -16.35 -13.55 -30.42
CA ASP A 166 -14.98 -13.25 -30.03
C ASP A 166 -14.39 -14.36 -29.12
N PRO A 167 -14.14 -15.55 -29.70
CA PRO A 167 -13.57 -16.66 -28.95
C PRO A 167 -12.17 -16.36 -28.40
N LEU A 168 -11.41 -15.43 -29.00
CA LEU A 168 -10.08 -15.07 -28.53
C LEU A 168 -10.16 -14.14 -27.32
N GLY A 169 -11.02 -13.13 -27.33
CA GLY A 169 -11.25 -12.28 -26.16
C GLY A 169 -11.82 -13.05 -24.97
N ALA A 170 -12.71 -14.02 -25.20
CA ALA A 170 -13.21 -14.90 -24.14
C ALA A 170 -12.11 -15.81 -23.55
N ILE A 171 -11.17 -16.28 -24.39
CA ILE A 171 -10.00 -17.06 -23.93
C ILE A 171 -9.03 -16.16 -23.17
N GLU A 172 -8.79 -14.93 -23.62
CA GLU A 172 -7.90 -13.97 -22.96
C GLU A 172 -8.45 -13.55 -21.60
N GLN A 173 -9.76 -13.28 -21.49
CA GLN A 173 -10.41 -12.96 -20.22
C GLN A 173 -10.35 -14.14 -19.25
N SER A 174 -10.68 -15.35 -19.72
CA SER A 174 -10.56 -16.58 -18.90
C SER A 174 -9.11 -16.86 -18.49
N TRP A 175 -8.14 -16.47 -19.31
CA TRP A 175 -6.72 -16.65 -19.04
C TRP A 175 -6.20 -15.65 -18.01
N ASN A 176 -6.55 -14.36 -18.14
CA ASN A 176 -6.15 -13.33 -17.18
C ASN A 176 -6.73 -13.65 -15.80
N GLU A 177 -8.02 -13.99 -15.72
CA GLU A 177 -8.66 -14.40 -14.47
C GLU A 177 -8.03 -15.67 -13.88
N PHE A 178 -7.58 -16.61 -14.73
CA PHE A 178 -6.82 -17.79 -14.30
C PHE A 178 -5.41 -17.44 -13.78
N THR A 179 -4.77 -16.39 -14.31
CA THR A 179 -3.38 -16.06 -13.98
C THR A 179 -3.23 -14.98 -12.91
N ASP A 180 -4.20 -14.07 -12.74
CA ASP A 180 -4.05 -12.87 -11.92
C ASP A 180 -3.86 -13.22 -10.44
N GLY A 181 -4.69 -14.11 -9.89
CA GLY A 181 -4.55 -14.59 -8.51
C GLY A 181 -3.19 -15.26 -8.23
N PRO A 182 -2.78 -16.27 -9.03
CA PRO A 182 -1.44 -16.84 -8.92
C PRO A 182 -0.29 -15.84 -9.16
N GLN A 183 -0.44 -14.87 -10.06
CA GLN A 183 0.59 -13.85 -10.31
C GLN A 183 0.72 -12.89 -9.13
N GLU A 184 -0.39 -12.47 -8.53
CA GLU A 184 -0.39 -11.62 -7.33
C GLU A 184 0.27 -12.33 -6.15
N ASP A 185 -0.08 -13.59 -5.89
CA ASP A 185 0.56 -14.40 -4.85
C ASP A 185 2.07 -14.53 -5.11
N TYR A 186 2.48 -14.71 -6.37
CA TYR A 186 3.89 -14.79 -6.75
C TYR A 186 4.64 -13.46 -6.57
N ALA A 187 4.04 -12.34 -7.01
CA ALA A 187 4.61 -11.01 -6.91
C ALA A 187 4.81 -10.56 -5.45
N ASN A 188 3.93 -11.02 -4.56
CA ASN A 188 4.01 -10.77 -3.12
C ASN A 188 4.95 -11.75 -2.37
N GLY A 189 5.75 -12.55 -3.08
CA GLY A 189 6.73 -13.47 -2.48
C GLY A 189 6.15 -14.81 -1.99
N ASN A 190 4.88 -15.10 -2.27
CA ASN A 190 4.19 -16.32 -1.84
C ASN A 190 4.17 -17.39 -2.95
N GLU A 191 5.35 -17.81 -3.43
CA GLU A 191 5.48 -18.71 -4.58
C GLU A 191 4.76 -20.06 -4.41
N THR A 192 4.76 -20.62 -3.21
CA THR A 192 4.12 -21.89 -2.83
C THR A 192 2.60 -21.79 -2.77
N ARG A 193 2.07 -20.64 -2.31
CA ARG A 193 0.64 -20.32 -2.30
C ARG A 193 0.09 -20.16 -3.71
N SER A 194 0.81 -19.42 -4.56
CA SER A 194 0.53 -19.27 -6.00
C SER A 194 0.42 -20.62 -6.71
N ALA A 195 1.34 -21.55 -6.41
CA ALA A 195 1.32 -22.90 -6.97
C ALA A 195 0.09 -23.70 -6.50
N GLY A 196 -0.30 -23.58 -5.22
CA GLY A 196 -1.52 -24.20 -4.67
C GLY A 196 -2.78 -23.73 -5.39
N ARG A 197 -2.90 -22.42 -5.59
CA ARG A 197 -4.02 -21.78 -6.29
C ARG A 197 -4.13 -22.23 -7.74
N SER A 198 -2.99 -22.23 -8.44
CA SER A 198 -2.88 -22.66 -9.85
C SER A 198 -3.33 -24.10 -10.08
N VAL A 199 -3.06 -25.01 -9.13
CA VAL A 199 -3.47 -26.43 -9.23
C VAL A 199 -4.98 -26.57 -9.14
N VAL A 200 -5.63 -25.84 -8.23
CA VAL A 200 -7.09 -25.92 -8.04
C VAL A 200 -7.83 -25.30 -9.22
N LEU A 201 -7.37 -24.14 -9.71
CA LEU A 201 -7.85 -23.52 -10.94
C LEU A 201 -7.70 -24.45 -12.15
N GLY A 202 -6.54 -25.13 -12.27
CA GLY A 202 -6.25 -26.09 -13.32
C GLY A 202 -7.18 -27.31 -13.27
N ILE A 203 -7.55 -27.77 -12.08
CA ILE A 203 -8.50 -28.87 -11.89
C ILE A 203 -9.93 -28.41 -12.23
N GLY A 204 -10.37 -27.24 -11.76
CA GLY A 204 -11.71 -26.70 -11.99
C GLY A 204 -12.04 -26.49 -13.47
N SER A 205 -11.07 -26.05 -14.27
CA SER A 205 -11.23 -25.86 -15.72
C SER A 205 -11.42 -27.17 -16.49
N ILE A 206 -10.83 -28.28 -16.03
CA ILE A 206 -10.92 -29.61 -16.66
C ILE A 206 -12.28 -30.28 -16.40
N PHE A 207 -12.92 -30.00 -15.25
CA PHE A 207 -14.16 -30.68 -14.83
C PHE A 207 -15.46 -29.96 -15.25
N GLY A 208 -15.41 -28.97 -16.13
CA GLY A 208 -16.59 -28.53 -16.89
C GLY A 208 -17.54 -27.55 -16.18
N LEU A 209 -17.05 -26.78 -15.20
CA LEU A 209 -17.79 -25.64 -14.63
C LEU A 209 -17.81 -24.39 -15.56
N GLY A 210 -17.09 -24.44 -16.69
CA GLY A 210 -16.95 -23.33 -17.63
C GLY A 210 -18.24 -22.69 -18.17
N PRO A 211 -19.36 -23.42 -18.42
CA PRO A 211 -20.59 -22.80 -18.92
C PRO A 211 -21.46 -22.13 -17.85
N LEU A 212 -21.25 -22.42 -16.56
CA LEU A 212 -22.01 -21.80 -15.46
C LEU A 212 -21.38 -20.48 -14.99
N ARG A 213 -20.07 -20.29 -15.23
CA ARG A 213 -19.34 -19.03 -15.03
C ARG A 213 -19.61 -17.95 -16.09
N LEU A 214 -20.48 -18.24 -17.07
CA LEU A 214 -20.87 -17.30 -18.11
C LEU A 214 -22.14 -16.51 -17.77
N LEU A 215 -22.75 -16.75 -16.61
CA LEU A 215 -23.72 -15.80 -16.09
C LEU A 215 -22.95 -14.55 -15.67
N PRO A 216 -23.29 -13.34 -16.15
CA PRO A 216 -22.69 -12.13 -15.63
C PRO A 216 -23.00 -12.11 -14.14
N GLU A 217 -21.98 -12.37 -13.32
CA GLU A 217 -22.09 -12.24 -11.88
C GLU A 217 -22.51 -10.80 -11.62
N LYS A 218 -23.58 -10.68 -10.82
CA LYS A 218 -23.99 -9.37 -10.36
C LYS A 218 -22.85 -8.92 -9.47
N ARG A 219 -22.01 -8.01 -9.98
CA ARG A 219 -20.85 -7.49 -9.27
C ARG A 219 -21.31 -7.11 -7.86
N GLU A 220 -20.82 -7.83 -6.86
CA GLU A 220 -21.22 -7.57 -5.49
C GLU A 220 -20.69 -6.17 -5.15
N VAL A 221 -21.61 -5.28 -4.80
CA VAL A 221 -21.23 -3.95 -4.32
C VAL A 221 -20.48 -4.20 -3.01
N PRO A 222 -19.29 -3.60 -2.81
CA PRO A 222 -18.57 -3.79 -1.57
C PRO A 222 -19.44 -3.47 -0.35
N ASP A 223 -19.40 -4.34 0.67
CA ASP A 223 -20.29 -4.26 1.84
C ASP A 223 -20.03 -3.06 2.76
N ARG A 224 -18.92 -2.35 2.55
CA ARG A 224 -18.46 -1.22 3.38
C ARG A 224 -18.64 0.11 2.65
N PRO A 225 -18.91 1.21 3.39
CA PRO A 225 -19.04 2.54 2.80
C PRO A 225 -17.68 3.08 2.30
N GLY A 226 -17.72 3.97 1.29
CA GLY A 226 -16.52 4.47 0.60
C GLY A 226 -15.46 5.10 1.51
N HIS A 227 -15.89 5.85 2.53
CA HIS A 227 -14.98 6.50 3.49
C HIS A 227 -14.07 5.52 4.26
N GLU A 228 -14.49 4.26 4.46
CA GLU A 228 -13.63 3.29 5.13
C GLU A 228 -12.49 2.82 4.21
N TYR A 229 -12.77 2.63 2.92
CA TYR A 229 -11.74 2.33 1.92
C TYR A 229 -10.78 3.51 1.72
N LEU A 230 -11.29 4.74 1.76
CA LEU A 230 -10.44 5.93 1.78
C LEU A 230 -9.47 5.92 2.98
N ALA A 231 -9.96 5.63 4.19
CA ALA A 231 -9.12 5.58 5.38
C ALA A 231 -8.03 4.49 5.29
N GLU A 232 -8.34 3.34 4.70
CA GLU A 232 -7.36 2.27 4.45
C GLU A 232 -6.35 2.68 3.36
N SER A 233 -6.80 3.37 2.30
CA SER A 233 -5.92 3.92 1.27
C SER A 233 -4.94 4.96 1.85
N GLN A 234 -5.42 5.87 2.70
CA GLN A 234 -4.59 6.83 3.43
C GLN A 234 -3.52 6.14 4.29
N SER A 235 -3.92 5.08 5.00
CA SER A 235 -3.02 4.28 5.82
C SER A 235 -1.93 3.60 4.98
N ALA A 236 -2.30 3.03 3.82
CA ALA A 236 -1.38 2.42 2.88
C ALA A 236 -0.42 3.45 2.25
N ALA A 237 -0.93 4.61 1.86
CA ALA A 237 -0.15 5.69 1.26
C ALA A 237 0.97 6.18 2.19
N ARG A 238 0.69 6.36 3.49
CA ARG A 238 1.71 6.73 4.49
C ARG A 238 2.84 5.71 4.63
N ARG A 239 2.59 4.45 4.29
CA ARG A 239 3.61 3.39 4.28
C ARG A 239 4.33 3.23 2.94
N GLY A 240 3.90 3.95 1.91
CA GLY A 240 4.36 3.73 0.53
C GLY A 240 3.87 2.41 -0.07
N ASP A 241 2.80 1.80 0.48
CA ASP A 241 2.22 0.57 -0.05
C ASP A 241 1.25 0.88 -1.20
N VAL A 242 1.82 1.07 -2.39
CA VAL A 242 1.07 1.40 -3.61
C VAL A 242 0.02 0.35 -3.93
N SER A 243 0.32 -0.93 -3.71
CA SER A 243 -0.59 -2.03 -4.05
C SER A 243 -1.88 -1.98 -3.21
N SER A 244 -1.74 -1.79 -1.89
CA SER A 244 -2.89 -1.68 -1.00
C SER A 244 -3.64 -0.37 -1.21
N ALA A 245 -2.93 0.74 -1.45
CA ALA A 245 -3.58 2.01 -1.78
C ALA A 245 -4.45 1.87 -3.04
N GLN A 246 -3.91 1.25 -4.10
CA GLN A 246 -4.62 1.03 -5.35
C GLN A 246 -5.86 0.14 -5.15
N ARG A 247 -5.71 -1.01 -4.49
CA ARG A 247 -6.87 -1.90 -4.21
C ARG A 247 -7.98 -1.17 -3.46
N ASN A 248 -7.64 -0.36 -2.46
CA ASN A 248 -8.64 0.39 -1.70
C ASN A 248 -9.26 1.54 -2.51
N ALA A 249 -8.50 2.18 -3.39
CA ALA A 249 -9.04 3.18 -4.32
C ALA A 249 -10.02 2.55 -5.32
N ASP A 250 -9.71 1.37 -5.85
CA ASP A 250 -10.59 0.64 -6.76
C ASP A 250 -11.91 0.24 -6.07
N LEU A 251 -11.84 -0.24 -4.81
CA LEU A 251 -13.03 -0.54 -4.01
C LEU A 251 -13.86 0.70 -3.69
N ALA A 252 -13.22 1.83 -3.37
CA ALA A 252 -13.92 3.10 -3.15
C ALA A 252 -14.64 3.56 -4.44
N GLU A 253 -14.01 3.38 -5.60
CA GLU A 253 -14.59 3.69 -6.91
C GLU A 253 -15.81 2.79 -7.22
N GLU A 254 -15.74 1.49 -6.91
CA GLU A 254 -16.88 0.57 -7.06
C GLU A 254 -18.08 0.99 -6.19
N VAL A 255 -17.83 1.41 -4.94
CA VAL A 255 -18.88 1.97 -4.06
C VAL A 255 -19.46 3.25 -4.63
N ALA A 256 -18.64 4.17 -5.12
CA ALA A 256 -19.10 5.42 -5.73
C ALA A 256 -19.98 5.17 -6.96
N GLN A 257 -19.60 4.25 -7.84
CA GLN A 257 -20.38 3.86 -9.01
C GLN A 257 -21.75 3.26 -8.61
N ALA A 258 -21.76 2.34 -7.64
CA ALA A 258 -23.00 1.74 -7.15
C ALA A 258 -23.95 2.79 -6.52
N SER A 259 -23.42 3.73 -5.74
CA SER A 259 -24.20 4.82 -5.17
C SER A 259 -24.77 5.77 -6.24
N GLU A 260 -24.01 6.08 -7.28
CA GLU A 260 -24.48 6.88 -8.43
C GLU A 260 -25.58 6.19 -9.23
N GLU A 261 -25.44 4.88 -9.48
CA GLU A 261 -26.49 4.07 -10.13
C GLU A 261 -27.77 4.06 -9.31
N ALA A 262 -27.67 3.82 -7.99
CA ALA A 262 -28.82 3.83 -7.08
C ALA A 262 -29.53 5.20 -7.06
N ALA A 263 -28.77 6.30 -7.08
CA ALA A 263 -29.30 7.66 -7.16
C ALA A 263 -29.96 7.94 -8.52
N ALA A 264 -29.39 7.44 -9.63
CA ALA A 264 -29.95 7.58 -10.97
C ALA A 264 -31.26 6.80 -11.15
N GLU A 265 -31.38 5.63 -10.54
CA GLU A 265 -32.62 4.84 -10.52
C GLU A 265 -33.72 5.51 -9.68
N ASN A 266 -33.34 6.27 -8.66
CA ASN A 266 -34.25 6.89 -7.70
C ASN A 266 -34.05 8.41 -7.57
N PRO A 267 -34.26 9.20 -8.64
CA PRO A 267 -33.87 10.62 -8.69
C PRO A 267 -34.68 11.55 -7.78
N LYS A 268 -35.67 11.02 -7.05
CA LYS A 268 -36.45 11.77 -6.05
C LYS A 268 -35.93 11.59 -4.63
N ASP A 269 -35.04 10.63 -4.41
CA ASP A 269 -34.42 10.40 -3.13
C ASP A 269 -33.16 11.26 -3.00
N MET A 270 -33.30 12.40 -2.32
CA MET A 270 -32.18 13.31 -2.07
C MET A 270 -31.08 12.65 -1.23
N GLY A 271 -31.42 11.66 -0.39
CA GLY A 271 -30.44 10.97 0.44
C GLY A 271 -29.47 10.14 -0.39
N LEU A 272 -29.97 9.49 -1.46
CA LEU A 272 -29.13 8.74 -2.40
C LEU A 272 -28.23 9.67 -3.23
N ALA A 273 -28.75 10.81 -3.69
CA ALA A 273 -27.94 11.80 -4.40
C ALA A 273 -26.80 12.36 -3.54
N ASP A 274 -27.10 12.73 -2.28
CA ASP A 274 -26.10 13.22 -1.34
C ASP A 274 -25.07 12.13 -0.97
N GLN A 275 -25.49 10.86 -0.92
CA GLN A 275 -24.60 9.71 -0.68
C GLN A 275 -23.66 9.48 -1.86
N ALA A 276 -24.18 9.45 -3.09
CA ALA A 276 -23.39 9.32 -4.30
C ALA A 276 -22.33 10.42 -4.43
N GLU A 277 -22.68 11.67 -4.10
CA GLU A 277 -21.71 12.77 -4.11
C GLU A 277 -20.60 12.59 -3.06
N ARG A 278 -20.93 12.06 -1.87
CA ARG A 278 -19.92 11.75 -0.84
C ARG A 278 -18.99 10.63 -1.28
N ASP A 279 -19.54 9.50 -1.71
CA ASP A 279 -18.73 8.34 -2.11
C ASP A 279 -17.84 8.68 -3.32
N ARG A 280 -18.32 9.51 -4.25
CA ARG A 280 -17.51 10.01 -5.36
C ARG A 280 -16.31 10.85 -4.88
N ARG A 281 -16.51 11.74 -3.91
CA ARG A 281 -15.40 12.52 -3.33
C ARG A 281 -14.41 11.62 -2.59
N ASP A 282 -14.91 10.60 -1.88
CA ASP A 282 -14.06 9.63 -1.17
C ASP A 282 -13.23 8.80 -2.15
N ALA A 283 -13.83 8.35 -3.26
CA ALA A 283 -13.12 7.66 -4.34
C ALA A 283 -12.06 8.55 -5.03
N ASP A 284 -12.40 9.80 -5.35
CA ASP A 284 -11.46 10.76 -5.93
C ASP A 284 -10.28 11.05 -4.99
N GLN A 285 -10.53 11.12 -3.68
CA GLN A 285 -9.46 11.25 -2.69
C GLN A 285 -8.65 9.95 -2.58
N ALA A 286 -9.28 8.78 -2.54
CA ALA A 286 -8.57 7.50 -2.46
C ALA A 286 -7.64 7.28 -3.66
N ALA A 287 -8.04 7.71 -4.86
CA ALA A 287 -7.19 7.71 -6.04
C ALA A 287 -5.99 8.68 -5.92
N LEU A 288 -6.15 9.81 -5.22
CA LEU A 288 -5.04 10.71 -4.90
C LEU A 288 -4.06 10.06 -3.92
N GLU A 289 -4.55 9.31 -2.93
CA GLU A 289 -3.72 8.57 -1.97
C GLU A 289 -2.83 7.54 -2.67
N VAL A 290 -3.26 6.93 -3.78
CA VAL A 290 -2.39 6.05 -4.60
C VAL A 290 -1.15 6.81 -5.09
N ARG A 291 -1.33 8.00 -5.65
CA ARG A 291 -0.21 8.85 -6.11
C ARG A 291 0.67 9.29 -4.95
N GLY A 292 0.05 9.55 -3.80
CA GLY A 292 0.73 9.77 -2.54
C GLY A 292 1.60 8.59 -2.11
N ALA A 293 1.08 7.36 -2.24
CA ALA A 293 1.81 6.12 -1.98
C ALA A 293 3.02 5.97 -2.90
N GLU A 294 2.88 6.32 -4.19
CA GLU A 294 3.98 6.32 -5.15
C GLU A 294 5.07 7.32 -4.76
N ALA A 295 4.70 8.53 -4.34
CA ALA A 295 5.65 9.55 -3.87
C ALA A 295 6.38 9.11 -2.59
N VAL A 296 5.67 8.52 -1.62
CA VAL A 296 6.28 7.96 -0.40
C VAL A 296 7.19 6.78 -0.75
N SER A 297 6.76 5.89 -1.65
CA SER A 297 7.57 4.76 -2.13
C SER A 297 8.89 5.25 -2.73
N LEU A 298 8.84 6.24 -3.64
CA LEU A 298 10.04 6.84 -4.25
C LEU A 298 10.97 7.46 -3.20
N MET A 299 10.42 8.16 -2.20
CA MET A 299 11.20 8.69 -1.08
C MET A 299 11.92 7.54 -0.33
N LEU A 300 11.25 6.42 -0.08
CA LEU A 300 11.80 5.26 0.63
C LEU A 300 12.88 4.49 -0.15
N GLU A 301 13.00 4.70 -1.46
CA GLU A 301 14.11 4.15 -2.26
C GLU A 301 15.46 4.79 -1.88
N THR A 302 15.43 6.01 -1.36
CA THR A 302 16.62 6.80 -0.96
C THR A 302 16.98 6.55 0.52
N GLU A 303 18.26 6.56 0.86
CA GLU A 303 18.73 6.48 2.26
C GLU A 303 18.28 7.71 3.06
N ILE A 304 18.45 8.91 2.51
CA ILE A 304 17.98 10.14 3.17
C ILE A 304 16.46 10.14 3.36
N GLY A 305 15.70 9.63 2.39
CA GLY A 305 14.25 9.52 2.51
C GLY A 305 13.82 8.51 3.57
N ARG A 306 14.52 7.37 3.73
CA ARG A 306 14.26 6.45 4.85
C ARG A 306 14.56 7.07 6.21
N GLU A 307 15.66 7.83 6.33
CA GLU A 307 15.97 8.58 7.55
C GLU A 307 14.85 9.57 7.89
N LEU A 308 14.46 10.41 6.92
CA LEU A 308 13.43 11.42 7.10
C LEU A 308 12.07 10.77 7.42
N ASN A 309 11.72 9.65 6.78
CA ASN A 309 10.51 8.90 7.12
C ASN A 309 10.51 8.43 8.58
N GLY A 310 11.68 8.00 9.09
CA GLY A 310 11.86 7.68 10.50
C GLY A 310 11.48 8.86 11.39
N VAL A 311 11.98 10.06 11.06
CA VAL A 311 11.68 11.29 11.80
C VAL A 311 10.20 11.67 11.70
N LEU A 312 9.55 11.53 10.53
CA LEU A 312 8.11 11.79 10.39
C LEU A 312 7.29 10.88 11.31
N ASN A 313 7.62 9.59 11.36
CA ASN A 313 6.94 8.62 12.22
C ASN A 313 7.18 8.92 13.72
N GLU A 314 8.43 9.20 14.11
CA GLU A 314 8.79 9.49 15.51
C GLU A 314 8.14 10.79 16.02
N SER A 315 8.05 11.80 15.17
CA SER A 315 7.42 13.10 15.50
C SER A 315 5.90 13.09 15.39
N GLY A 316 5.30 12.04 14.83
CA GLY A 316 3.87 12.00 14.53
C GLY A 316 3.46 13.02 13.46
N THR A 317 4.36 13.34 12.52
CA THR A 317 4.07 14.27 11.42
C THR A 317 3.07 13.64 10.47
N THR A 318 1.97 14.34 10.21
CA THR A 318 0.90 13.85 9.32
C THR A 318 1.18 14.26 7.87
N ILE A 319 1.05 13.35 6.91
CA ILE A 319 1.12 13.67 5.48
C ILE A 319 -0.31 13.72 4.93
N THR A 320 -0.65 14.79 4.23
CA THR A 320 -1.95 15.00 3.58
C THR A 320 -1.74 15.30 2.10
N PHE A 321 -2.42 14.55 1.23
CA PHE A 321 -2.45 14.83 -0.20
C PHE A 321 -3.71 15.63 -0.53
N SER A 322 -3.55 16.74 -1.24
CA SER A 322 -4.66 17.68 -1.50
C SER A 322 -5.10 17.69 -2.96
N ASN A 323 -6.41 17.51 -3.15
CA ASN A 323 -7.12 17.75 -4.41
C ASN A 323 -7.58 19.22 -4.57
N ASP A 324 -7.24 20.11 -3.65
CA ASP A 324 -7.58 21.54 -3.74
C ASP A 324 -6.84 22.19 -4.92
N PRO A 325 -7.55 22.77 -5.91
CA PRO A 325 -6.92 23.42 -7.06
C PRO A 325 -5.99 24.58 -6.69
N ASP A 326 -6.25 25.27 -5.57
CA ASP A 326 -5.40 26.37 -5.09
C ASP A 326 -4.08 25.85 -4.51
N LEU A 327 -4.03 24.57 -4.12
CA LEU A 327 -2.85 23.91 -3.57
C LEU A 327 -2.18 22.97 -4.57
N ALA A 328 -2.72 22.78 -5.78
CA ALA A 328 -2.29 21.74 -6.72
C ALA A 328 -0.78 21.70 -6.96
N ARG A 329 -0.11 22.86 -7.01
CA ARG A 329 1.34 23.00 -7.26
C ARG A 329 2.16 23.39 -6.03
N THR A 330 1.62 23.12 -4.85
CA THR A 330 2.23 23.54 -3.59
C THR A 330 2.56 22.31 -2.76
N ALA A 331 3.78 22.29 -2.22
CA ALA A 331 4.15 21.46 -1.09
C ALA A 331 4.55 22.40 0.05
N TYR A 332 4.16 22.07 1.27
CA TYR A 332 4.60 22.80 2.46
C TYR A 332 4.47 21.94 3.71
N PHE A 333 5.41 22.11 4.62
CA PHE A 333 5.30 21.72 6.02
C PHE A 333 4.66 22.85 6.84
N GLN A 334 3.65 22.50 7.64
CA GLN A 334 2.96 23.39 8.56
C GLN A 334 3.39 23.06 10.01
N PRO A 335 4.25 23.88 10.64
CA PRO A 335 4.76 23.59 11.98
C PRO A 335 3.69 23.61 13.08
N GLY A 336 2.57 24.31 12.85
CA GLY A 336 1.52 24.53 13.86
C GLY A 336 0.69 23.29 14.20
N ASP A 337 0.44 22.43 13.22
CA ASP A 337 -0.28 21.16 13.37
C ASP A 337 0.60 19.94 13.06
N ASN A 338 1.89 20.17 12.78
CA ASN A 338 2.87 19.15 12.45
C ASN A 338 2.41 18.31 11.25
N SER A 339 2.04 18.99 10.16
CA SER A 339 1.57 18.34 8.94
C SER A 339 2.39 18.74 7.71
N ILE A 340 2.50 17.83 6.75
CA ILE A 340 2.98 18.08 5.40
C ILE A 340 1.76 18.02 4.48
N VAL A 341 1.61 19.02 3.62
CA VAL A 341 0.59 19.03 2.56
C VAL A 341 1.26 19.01 1.21
N ILE A 342 0.87 18.08 0.33
CA ILE A 342 1.35 18.00 -1.05
C ILE A 342 0.16 18.07 -2.01
N GLY A 343 0.21 19.02 -2.94
CA GLY A 343 -0.77 19.20 -3.99
C GLY A 343 -0.69 18.16 -5.10
N ARG A 344 -1.84 17.89 -5.72
CA ARG A 344 -2.00 16.90 -6.79
C ARG A 344 -1.01 17.04 -7.96
N ASP A 345 -0.77 18.23 -8.48
CA ASP A 345 0.11 18.41 -9.65
C ASP A 345 1.57 18.00 -9.34
N LEU A 346 1.99 18.10 -8.07
CA LEU A 346 3.32 17.65 -7.64
C LEU A 346 3.41 16.12 -7.50
N LEU A 347 2.28 15.46 -7.24
CA LEU A 347 2.21 13.99 -7.21
C LEU A 347 2.18 13.38 -8.61
N ASP A 348 1.77 14.15 -9.63
CA ASP A 348 1.84 13.74 -11.04
C ASP A 348 3.27 13.87 -11.63
N ASP A 349 4.20 14.50 -10.91
CA ASP A 349 5.62 14.54 -11.27
C ASP A 349 6.27 13.16 -10.96
N PRO A 350 6.97 12.52 -11.91
CA PRO A 350 7.75 11.31 -11.64
C PRO A 350 8.77 11.44 -10.50
N LEU A 351 9.13 12.67 -10.12
CA LEU A 351 9.99 13.00 -8.98
C LEU A 351 9.21 13.54 -7.78
N GLY A 352 7.90 13.33 -7.69
CA GLY A 352 7.04 13.86 -6.63
C GLY A 352 7.52 13.51 -5.21
N GLY A 353 8.17 12.35 -5.03
CA GLY A 353 8.81 11.96 -3.76
C GLY A 353 9.94 12.90 -3.31
N ILE A 354 10.60 13.62 -4.23
CA ILE A 354 11.62 14.62 -3.90
C ILE A 354 11.01 15.82 -3.17
N HIS A 355 9.80 16.25 -3.54
CA HIS A 355 9.11 17.30 -2.80
C HIS A 355 8.76 16.87 -1.38
N LEU A 356 8.40 15.59 -1.19
CA LEU A 356 8.17 15.06 0.15
C LEU A 356 9.46 15.03 0.97
N VAL A 357 10.62 14.71 0.38
CA VAL A 357 11.94 14.80 1.03
C VAL A 357 12.20 16.23 1.53
N HIS A 358 11.91 17.25 0.72
CA HIS A 358 12.09 18.66 1.12
C HIS A 358 11.23 19.02 2.34
N GLU A 359 9.93 18.73 2.29
CA GLU A 359 9.04 19.05 3.42
C GLU A 359 9.36 18.23 4.67
N ALA A 360 9.80 16.97 4.50
CA ALA A 360 10.23 16.14 5.61
C ALA A 360 11.51 16.66 6.28
N ALA A 361 12.41 17.30 5.53
CA ALA A 361 13.58 17.96 6.10
C ALA A 361 13.20 19.15 6.98
N HIS A 362 12.16 19.93 6.62
CA HIS A 362 11.60 20.95 7.50
C HIS A 362 11.00 20.36 8.78
N ALA A 363 10.27 19.25 8.67
CA ALA A 363 9.71 18.54 9.81
C ALA A 363 10.81 18.04 10.76
N ARG A 364 11.92 17.49 10.23
CA ARG A 364 13.09 17.10 11.03
C ARG A 364 13.65 18.26 11.83
N ARG A 365 13.89 19.41 11.18
CA ARG A 365 14.42 20.59 11.88
C ARG A 365 13.48 21.10 12.97
N GLN A 366 12.17 20.98 12.76
CA GLN A 366 11.17 21.29 13.77
C GLN A 366 11.26 20.33 14.96
N ALA A 367 11.34 19.01 14.73
CA ALA A 367 11.49 18.01 15.78
C ALA A 367 12.77 18.20 16.61
N GLU A 368 13.86 18.66 15.97
CA GLU A 368 15.13 18.98 16.61
C GLU A 368 15.13 20.31 17.39
N ASN A 369 14.02 21.06 17.39
CA ASN A 369 13.90 22.42 17.95
C ASN A 369 14.95 23.39 17.38
N ALA A 370 15.32 23.22 16.11
CA ALA A 370 16.30 24.06 15.43
C ALA A 370 15.68 25.23 14.64
N ASN A 371 14.34 25.34 14.65
CA ASN A 371 13.60 26.46 14.07
C ASN A 371 13.46 27.61 15.06
N PHE A 372 13.76 28.83 14.61
CA PHE A 372 13.47 30.02 15.41
C PHE A 372 11.98 30.37 15.30
N PRO A 373 11.27 30.55 16.44
CA PRO A 373 9.91 31.08 16.41
C PRO A 373 9.89 32.48 15.80
N LEU A 374 8.76 32.83 15.20
CA LEU A 374 8.52 34.14 14.57
C LEU A 374 8.70 35.32 15.53
N VAL A 375 8.51 35.12 16.84
CA VAL A 375 8.58 36.17 17.87
C VAL A 375 9.75 35.91 18.82
N GLY A 376 10.41 36.98 19.26
CA GLY A 376 11.48 36.92 20.28
C GLY A 376 12.89 36.78 19.73
N TYR A 377 13.07 36.88 18.42
CA TYR A 377 14.38 36.85 17.74
C TYR A 377 14.55 38.10 16.87
N PRO A 378 15.75 38.70 16.84
CA PRO A 378 16.04 39.78 15.90
C PRO A 378 15.77 39.35 14.46
N ARG A 379 15.16 40.24 13.66
CA ARG A 379 14.79 40.00 12.26
C ARG A 379 15.89 39.32 11.43
N ASP A 380 17.12 39.82 11.49
CA ASP A 380 18.24 39.27 10.73
C ASP A 380 18.61 37.84 11.17
N ALA A 381 18.47 37.53 12.46
CA ALA A 381 18.73 36.19 12.99
C ALA A 381 17.63 35.20 12.58
N TYR A 382 16.37 35.65 12.59
CA TYR A 382 15.24 34.88 12.05
C TYR A 382 15.44 34.59 10.56
N LEU A 383 15.66 35.63 9.75
CA LEU A 383 15.88 35.49 8.30
C LEU A 383 17.03 34.54 7.97
N LYS A 384 18.17 34.70 8.65
CA LYS A 384 19.31 33.79 8.48
C LYS A 384 18.93 32.35 8.81
N ASN A 385 18.28 32.11 9.95
CA ASN A 385 17.88 30.76 10.37
C ASN A 385 16.89 30.12 9.38
N THR A 386 15.90 30.88 8.89
CA THR A 386 14.90 30.38 7.94
C THR A 386 15.52 30.08 6.58
N LEU A 387 16.40 30.95 6.05
CA LEU A 387 17.07 30.69 4.78
C LEU A 387 18.06 29.51 4.87
N GLU A 388 18.71 29.32 6.01
CA GLU A 388 19.51 28.12 6.26
C GLU A 388 18.63 26.85 6.34
N ASN A 389 17.41 26.93 6.87
CA ASN A 389 16.45 25.82 6.84
C ASN A 389 16.07 25.43 5.41
N GLU A 390 15.80 26.40 4.54
CA GLU A 390 15.56 26.13 3.12
C GLU A 390 16.77 25.51 2.42
N ALA A 391 17.98 25.98 2.74
CA ALA A 391 19.20 25.41 2.19
C ALA A 391 19.40 23.95 2.63
N ASP A 392 19.17 23.63 3.91
CA ASP A 392 19.26 22.26 4.43
C ASP A 392 18.22 21.35 3.76
N ALA A 393 16.98 21.81 3.57
CA ALA A 393 15.93 21.05 2.89
C ALA A 393 16.27 20.77 1.41
N GLN A 394 16.79 21.78 0.68
CA GLN A 394 17.27 21.57 -0.70
C GLN A 394 18.48 20.65 -0.78
N ILE A 395 19.41 20.71 0.19
CA ILE A 395 20.53 19.76 0.24
C ILE A 395 20.00 18.33 0.41
N SER A 396 18.96 18.11 1.22
CA SER A 396 18.29 16.81 1.30
C SER A 396 17.67 16.39 -0.04
N GLU A 397 17.06 17.30 -0.81
CA GLU A 397 16.63 17.00 -2.19
C GLU A 397 17.81 16.57 -3.08
N PHE A 398 18.95 17.27 -3.00
CA PHE A 398 20.13 16.98 -3.84
C PHE A 398 20.69 15.59 -3.52
N VAL A 399 20.76 15.24 -2.23
CA VAL A 399 21.18 13.90 -1.77
C VAL A 399 20.21 12.84 -2.29
N ALA A 400 18.90 13.04 -2.15
CA ALA A 400 17.90 12.09 -2.65
C ALA A 400 18.00 11.89 -4.18
N ARG A 401 18.16 12.98 -4.95
CA ARG A 401 18.38 12.92 -6.40
C ARG A 401 19.66 12.17 -6.75
N GLN A 402 20.73 12.38 -6.00
CA GLN A 402 21.98 11.65 -6.19
C GLN A 402 21.79 10.14 -5.97
N GLU A 403 21.16 9.75 -4.86
CA GLU A 403 20.89 8.36 -4.53
C GLU A 403 19.99 7.69 -5.59
N LEU A 404 18.97 8.38 -6.09
CA LEU A 404 18.14 7.89 -7.20
C LEU A 404 18.97 7.65 -8.48
N ARG A 405 19.87 8.58 -8.84
CA ARG A 405 20.78 8.37 -9.99
C ARG A 405 21.71 7.19 -9.77
N GLU A 406 22.23 7.01 -8.56
CA GLU A 406 23.10 5.89 -8.19
C GLU A 406 22.35 4.55 -8.27
N ASN A 407 21.03 4.55 -8.03
CA ASN A 407 20.14 3.41 -8.21
C ASN A 407 19.68 3.19 -9.67
N GLY A 408 20.13 4.02 -10.62
CA GLY A 408 19.84 3.88 -12.05
C GLY A 408 18.59 4.62 -12.53
N THR A 409 17.95 5.43 -11.67
CA THR A 409 16.85 6.31 -12.06
C THR A 409 17.38 7.51 -12.84
N ASP A 410 16.76 7.83 -13.98
CA ASP A 410 17.16 8.96 -14.83
C ASP A 410 16.67 10.29 -14.25
N VAL A 411 17.45 10.86 -13.32
CA VAL A 411 17.17 12.15 -12.69
C VAL A 411 18.17 13.20 -13.19
N PRO A 412 17.75 14.29 -13.83
CA PRO A 412 18.68 15.34 -14.25
C PRO A 412 19.26 16.11 -13.06
N LEU A 413 20.48 16.65 -13.22
CA LEU A 413 21.06 17.60 -12.27
C LEU A 413 20.26 18.90 -12.28
N ASP A 414 19.77 19.31 -11.11
CA ASP A 414 19.09 20.60 -10.96
C ASP A 414 20.07 21.78 -11.07
N GLY A 415 19.58 22.95 -11.48
CA GLY A 415 20.42 24.15 -11.54
C GLY A 415 20.95 24.58 -10.16
N ARG A 416 20.15 24.40 -9.09
CA ARG A 416 20.57 24.72 -7.71
C ARG A 416 21.54 23.69 -7.16
N GLU A 417 21.34 22.42 -7.53
CA GLU A 417 22.28 21.34 -7.23
C GLU A 417 23.65 21.60 -7.87
N GLN A 418 23.69 21.99 -9.15
CA GLN A 418 24.93 22.37 -9.83
C GLN A 418 25.62 23.54 -9.12
N TYR A 419 24.86 24.59 -8.78
CA TYR A 419 25.38 25.73 -8.03
C TYR A 419 26.00 25.30 -6.69
N TYR A 420 25.29 24.50 -5.89
CA TYR A 420 25.80 24.00 -4.61
C TYR A 420 27.10 23.19 -4.78
N ASN A 421 27.12 22.26 -5.75
CA ASN A 421 28.30 21.43 -6.03
C ASN A 421 29.52 22.27 -6.45
N GLU A 422 29.32 23.30 -7.28
CA GLU A 422 30.38 24.23 -7.67
C GLU A 422 30.91 25.04 -6.47
N ARG A 423 30.02 25.56 -5.60
CA ARG A 423 30.42 26.29 -4.39
C ARG A 423 31.15 25.38 -3.40
N TYR A 424 30.69 24.15 -3.21
CA TYR A 424 31.36 23.15 -2.38
C TYR A 424 32.77 22.87 -2.87
N LEU A 425 32.98 22.58 -4.16
CA LEU A 425 34.31 22.34 -4.71
C LEU A 425 35.22 23.57 -4.58
N HIS A 426 34.69 24.77 -4.82
CA HIS A 426 35.41 26.02 -4.64
C HIS A 426 35.91 26.20 -3.19
N TRP A 427 35.05 26.01 -2.20
CA TRP A 427 35.43 26.15 -0.80
C TRP A 427 36.35 25.03 -0.33
N LYS A 428 36.17 23.81 -0.84
CA LYS A 428 37.05 22.69 -0.54
C LYS A 428 38.49 22.97 -0.96
N GLU A 429 38.69 23.44 -2.19
CA GLU A 429 40.01 23.86 -2.67
C GLU A 429 40.61 24.97 -1.79
N ALA A 430 39.81 25.97 -1.43
CA ALA A 430 40.25 27.07 -0.57
C ALA A 430 40.67 26.61 0.84
N TRP A 431 39.96 25.65 1.44
CA TRP A 431 40.26 25.14 2.78
C TRP A 431 41.35 24.07 2.82
N GLU A 432 41.52 23.27 1.76
CA GLU A 432 42.63 22.32 1.64
C GLU A 432 43.99 23.04 1.55
N ASP A 433 44.04 24.22 0.95
CA ASP A 433 45.24 25.07 0.88
C ASP A 433 45.49 25.88 2.16
N ALA A 434 44.55 25.91 3.11
CA ALA A 434 44.65 26.72 4.31
C ALA A 434 45.65 26.12 5.33
N PRO A 435 46.66 26.90 5.79
CA PRO A 435 47.65 26.38 6.74
C PRO A 435 47.03 25.89 8.05
N GLY A 436 47.25 24.62 8.37
CA GLY A 436 46.82 24.01 9.63
C GLY A 436 45.40 23.43 9.63
N VAL A 437 44.73 23.41 8.49
CA VAL A 437 43.43 22.73 8.31
C VAL A 437 43.70 21.28 7.86
N SER A 438 43.06 20.29 8.51
CA SER A 438 43.14 18.89 8.05
C SER A 438 42.17 18.66 6.89
N PRO A 439 42.36 17.62 6.06
CA PRO A 439 41.42 17.29 4.99
C PRO A 439 39.97 17.14 5.48
N GLU A 440 39.76 16.50 6.63
CA GLU A 440 38.43 16.33 7.22
C GLU A 440 37.82 17.66 7.69
N ALA A 441 38.64 18.57 8.22
CA ALA A 441 38.18 19.91 8.60
C ALA A 441 37.86 20.76 7.36
N ALA A 442 38.66 20.64 6.29
CA ALA A 442 38.42 21.33 5.03
C ALA A 442 37.10 20.89 4.40
N GLU A 443 36.79 19.59 4.44
CA GLU A 443 35.52 19.02 4.01
C GLU A 443 34.33 19.65 4.76
N ALA A 444 34.34 19.62 6.09
CA ALA A 444 33.27 20.16 6.91
C ALA A 444 33.08 21.69 6.73
N LEU A 445 34.18 22.43 6.62
CA LEU A 445 34.16 23.86 6.35
C LEU A 445 33.61 24.17 4.95
N ALA A 446 33.98 23.38 3.94
CA ALA A 446 33.47 23.53 2.58
C ALA A 446 31.96 23.30 2.49
N GLN A 447 31.44 22.26 3.14
CA GLN A 447 30.00 22.00 3.24
C GLN A 447 29.28 23.17 3.92
N THR A 448 29.80 23.65 5.05
CA THR A 448 29.22 24.79 5.78
C THR A 448 29.18 26.04 4.90
N SER A 449 30.29 26.39 4.24
CA SER A 449 30.36 27.58 3.38
C SER A 449 29.51 27.46 2.11
N ALA A 450 29.43 26.28 1.50
CA ALA A 450 28.55 26.05 0.35
C ALA A 450 27.07 26.14 0.73
N ARG A 451 26.70 25.66 1.92
CA ARG A 451 25.36 25.81 2.48
C ARG A 451 25.02 27.29 2.71
N GLU A 452 25.93 28.05 3.31
CA GLU A 452 25.72 29.50 3.54
C GLU A 452 25.54 30.25 2.20
N ASP A 453 26.34 29.93 1.19
CA ASP A 453 26.19 30.51 -0.15
C ASP A 453 24.85 30.12 -0.79
N LEU A 454 24.41 28.87 -0.63
CA LEU A 454 23.10 28.41 -1.11
C LEU A 454 21.96 29.15 -0.40
N ALA A 455 22.03 29.35 0.92
CA ALA A 455 21.03 30.11 1.67
C ALA A 455 20.90 31.56 1.16
N VAL A 456 22.02 32.22 0.86
CA VAL A 456 22.02 33.55 0.24
C VAL A 456 21.41 33.52 -1.15
N ALA A 457 21.76 32.52 -1.97
CA ALA A 457 21.19 32.37 -3.30
C ALA A 457 19.67 32.18 -3.24
N ILE A 458 19.18 31.31 -2.36
CA ILE A 458 17.75 31.07 -2.11
C ILE A 458 17.04 32.36 -1.68
N GLY A 459 17.63 33.13 -0.77
CA GLY A 459 17.07 34.40 -0.31
C GLY A 459 16.75 35.35 -1.46
N SER A 460 17.56 35.33 -2.52
CA SER A 460 17.36 36.15 -3.72
C SER A 460 16.41 35.57 -4.77
N MET A 461 15.96 34.32 -4.62
CA MET A 461 15.05 33.66 -5.55
C MET A 461 13.62 34.11 -5.34
N THR A 462 12.88 34.24 -6.42
CA THR A 462 11.44 34.51 -6.43
C THR A 462 10.65 33.32 -5.89
N SER A 463 9.80 33.55 -4.89
CA SER A 463 8.85 32.55 -4.37
C SER A 463 7.66 32.35 -5.33
N SER A 464 6.91 31.28 -5.13
CA SER A 464 5.67 31.00 -5.87
C SER A 464 4.46 31.82 -5.39
N LYS A 465 4.61 32.64 -4.33
CA LYS A 465 3.50 33.44 -3.77
C LYS A 465 3.03 34.54 -4.74
N PRO A 466 1.73 34.89 -4.74
CA PRO A 466 1.23 36.02 -5.52
C PRO A 466 2.02 37.31 -5.27
N GLY A 467 2.39 37.99 -6.35
CA GLY A 467 3.27 39.18 -6.28
C GLY A 467 4.75 38.84 -6.41
N ASN A 468 5.11 37.55 -6.42
CA ASN A 468 6.46 37.06 -6.68
C ASN A 468 7.54 37.73 -5.79
N PRO A 469 7.34 37.84 -4.47
CA PRO A 469 8.40 38.31 -3.59
C PRO A 469 9.55 37.31 -3.59
N THR A 470 10.76 37.79 -3.35
CA THR A 470 11.89 36.90 -3.05
C THR A 470 11.65 36.14 -1.73
N TYR A 471 12.33 35.02 -1.51
CA TYR A 471 12.22 34.29 -0.22
C TYR A 471 12.62 35.17 0.97
N GLU A 472 13.63 36.02 0.83
CA GLU A 472 14.02 36.98 1.88
C GLU A 472 12.91 38.02 2.14
N GLU A 473 12.28 38.56 1.09
CA GLU A 473 11.15 39.48 1.24
C GLU A 473 9.93 38.80 1.85
N GLN A 474 9.65 37.56 1.46
CA GLN A 474 8.56 36.76 2.02
C GLN A 474 8.76 36.53 3.52
N TYR A 475 9.87 35.92 3.92
CA TYR A 475 10.14 35.63 5.33
C TYR A 475 10.29 36.91 6.15
N GLY A 476 10.86 37.96 5.55
CA GLY A 476 10.97 39.27 6.17
C GLY A 476 9.59 39.87 6.44
N GLY A 477 8.68 39.78 5.47
CA GLY A 477 7.29 40.21 5.61
C GLY A 477 6.51 39.41 6.65
N ASP A 478 6.72 38.09 6.71
CA ASP A 478 6.09 37.23 7.73
C ASP A 478 6.58 37.61 9.14
N TRP A 479 7.87 37.93 9.31
CA TRP A 479 8.43 38.45 10.56
C TRP A 479 7.88 39.85 10.89
N ASP A 480 7.87 40.77 9.93
CA ASP A 480 7.38 42.15 10.11
C ASP A 480 5.88 42.16 10.50
N ALA A 481 5.09 41.23 9.97
CA ALA A 481 3.68 41.06 10.32
C ALA A 481 3.48 40.52 11.74
N ALA A 482 4.36 39.62 12.20
CA ALA A 482 4.33 39.09 13.56
C ALA A 482 4.87 40.07 14.61
N ASN A 483 5.77 40.99 14.21
CA ASN A 483 6.47 41.93 15.09
C ASN A 483 6.29 43.38 14.61
N PRO A 484 5.07 43.95 14.67
CA PRO A 484 4.76 45.27 14.08
C PRO A 484 5.52 46.45 14.70
N ASP A 485 6.04 46.29 15.92
CA ASP A 485 6.84 47.29 16.63
C ASP A 485 8.35 47.16 16.35
N GLY A 486 8.76 46.12 15.60
CA GLY A 486 10.16 45.84 15.28
C GLY A 486 10.98 45.22 16.41
N GLU A 487 10.32 44.69 17.45
CA GLU A 487 10.92 43.99 18.59
C GLU A 487 10.42 42.55 18.73
#